data_AF-W3X313-F1
#
_entry.id   AF-W3X313-F1
#
_cell.length_a   1.000
_cell.length_b   1.000
_cell.length_c   1.000
_cell.angle_alpha   90.00
_cell.angle_beta   90.00
_cell.angle_gamma   90.00
#
_symmetry.space_group_name_H-M   'P 1'
#
loop_
_entity.id
_entity.type
_entity.pdbx_description
1 polymer ?
#
loop_
_entity_poly.entity_id
_entity_poly.type
_entity_poly.pdbx_seq_one_letter_code
_entity_poly.pdbx_strand_id
1 'polypeptide(L)'
;MSTMTTSTLLHDRLDSLYEVWQSLSPGSSSEDFKAFADFFSQDCTAWLLSMREHETPSIGRSGVIEGIQTAIQDSQIKARRVLKRFTDVTGSTISCEMQNSLTVHGKPLDPLYETAVVAFNDQGFITDFKLYSCRSAIVAIIQDVTGVGPYERHNECHKL
;
A
#
# COMPACT_ATOMS: atom_id res chain seq x y z
N MET A 1 -19.53 10.01 22.72
CA MET A 1 -18.94 8.64 22.61
C MET A 1 -17.47 8.75 22.94
N SER A 2 -16.91 7.83 23.72
CA SER A 2 -15.52 7.90 24.19
C SER A 2 -14.55 7.66 23.03
N THR A 3 -13.46 8.45 22.96
CA THR A 3 -12.43 8.39 21.91
C THR A 3 -11.81 6.99 21.74
N MET A 4 -11.76 6.18 22.80
CA MET A 4 -11.29 4.77 22.75
C MET A 4 -12.15 3.86 21.86
N THR A 5 -13.48 4.03 21.87
CA THR A 5 -14.38 3.18 21.08
C THR A 5 -14.26 3.50 19.59
N THR A 6 -14.06 4.77 19.24
CA THR A 6 -13.80 5.21 17.87
C THR A 6 -12.47 4.66 17.35
N SER A 7 -11.41 4.71 18.17
CA SER A 7 -10.09 4.20 17.76
C SER A 7 -10.12 2.69 17.43
N THR A 8 -10.82 1.87 18.22
CA THR A 8 -10.94 0.42 17.95
C THR A 8 -11.66 0.15 16.62
N LEU A 9 -12.74 0.87 16.34
CA LEU A 9 -13.48 0.71 15.07
C LEU A 9 -12.63 1.07 13.84
N LEU A 10 -11.81 2.12 13.94
CA LEU A 10 -10.92 2.52 12.84
C LEU A 10 -9.78 1.52 12.65
N HIS A 11 -9.30 0.90 13.72
CA HIS A 11 -8.32 -0.18 13.69
C HIS A 11 -8.87 -1.40 12.96
N ASP A 12 -10.07 -1.85 13.32
CA ASP A 12 -10.74 -2.98 12.65
C ASP A 12 -10.98 -2.69 11.17
N ARG A 13 -11.40 -1.46 10.85
CA ARG A 13 -11.63 -1.03 9.47
C ARG A 13 -10.35 -1.03 8.64
N LEU A 14 -9.22 -0.64 9.24
CA LEU A 14 -7.92 -0.70 8.60
C LEU A 14 -7.45 -2.14 8.38
N ASP A 15 -7.77 -3.04 9.31
CA ASP A 15 -7.47 -4.47 9.15
C ASP A 15 -8.28 -5.09 8.01
N SER A 16 -9.57 -4.77 7.91
CA SER A 16 -10.39 -5.19 6.77
C SER A 16 -9.86 -4.65 5.43
N LEU A 17 -9.36 -3.40 5.39
CA LEU A 17 -8.70 -2.88 4.18
C LEU A 17 -7.49 -3.73 3.81
N TYR A 18 -6.65 -4.09 4.79
CA TYR A 18 -5.44 -4.87 4.57
C TYR A 18 -5.74 -6.29 4.11
N GLU A 19 -6.77 -6.93 4.65
CA GLU A 19 -7.25 -8.24 4.21
C GLU A 19 -7.73 -8.19 2.75
N VAL A 20 -8.55 -7.20 2.40
CA VAL A 20 -9.01 -7.00 1.01
C VAL A 20 -7.83 -6.76 0.09
N TRP A 21 -6.89 -5.88 0.45
CA TRP A 21 -5.69 -5.63 -0.36
C TRP A 21 -4.89 -6.91 -0.59
N GLN A 22 -4.63 -7.69 0.45
CA GLN A 22 -3.88 -8.94 0.35
C GLN A 22 -4.56 -9.97 -0.58
N SER A 23 -5.89 -9.91 -0.70
CA SER A 23 -6.66 -10.79 -1.60
C SER A 23 -6.60 -10.38 -3.08
N LEU A 24 -6.22 -9.12 -3.37
CA LEU A 24 -6.17 -8.61 -4.74
C LEU A 24 -5.04 -9.25 -5.55
N SER A 25 -5.29 -9.42 -6.84
CA SER A 25 -4.34 -9.91 -7.84
C SER A 25 -4.62 -9.25 -9.21
N PRO A 26 -3.71 -9.36 -10.19
CA PRO A 26 -3.97 -8.84 -11.54
C PRO A 26 -5.24 -9.39 -12.20
N GLY A 27 -5.71 -10.58 -11.77
CA GLY A 27 -6.93 -11.21 -12.28
C GLY A 27 -8.20 -10.95 -11.44
N SER A 28 -8.13 -10.08 -10.43
CA SER A 28 -9.28 -9.72 -9.60
C SER A 28 -10.37 -9.02 -10.41
N SER A 29 -11.63 -9.15 -9.96
CA SER A 29 -12.79 -8.56 -10.62
C SER A 29 -12.91 -7.05 -10.35
N SER A 30 -13.75 -6.36 -11.15
CA SER A 30 -14.13 -4.97 -10.88
C SER A 30 -14.73 -4.77 -9.49
N GLU A 31 -15.50 -5.75 -9.02
CA GLU A 31 -16.15 -5.76 -7.72
C GLU A 31 -15.14 -5.85 -6.58
N ASP A 32 -14.05 -6.62 -6.75
CA ASP A 32 -12.97 -6.71 -5.76
C ASP A 32 -12.24 -5.36 -5.61
N PHE A 33 -11.93 -4.70 -6.74
CA PHE A 33 -11.32 -3.37 -6.70
C PHE A 33 -12.25 -2.32 -6.12
N LYS A 34 -13.55 -2.44 -6.39
CA LYS A 34 -14.56 -1.59 -5.77
C LYS A 34 -14.62 -1.81 -4.26
N ALA A 35 -14.58 -3.05 -3.79
CA ALA A 35 -14.56 -3.37 -2.37
C ALA A 35 -13.34 -2.75 -1.66
N PHE A 36 -12.18 -2.74 -2.31
CA PHE A 36 -10.99 -2.03 -1.82
C PHE A 36 -11.21 -0.51 -1.76
N ALA A 37 -11.79 0.09 -2.79
CA ALA A 37 -12.02 1.53 -2.85
C ALA A 37 -13.13 2.03 -1.91
N ASP A 38 -14.05 1.16 -1.48
CA ASP A 38 -15.15 1.52 -0.58
C ASP A 38 -14.69 1.82 0.86
N PHE A 39 -13.42 1.56 1.21
CA PHE A 39 -12.80 2.04 2.45
C PHE A 39 -12.48 3.54 2.42
N PHE A 40 -12.37 4.14 1.24
CA PHE A 40 -11.92 5.52 1.05
C PHE A 40 -13.09 6.50 0.89
N SER A 41 -12.88 7.78 1.22
CA SER A 41 -13.85 8.84 0.94
C SER A 41 -13.93 9.12 -0.57
N GLN A 42 -14.96 9.86 -1.02
CA GLN A 42 -15.11 10.15 -2.45
C GLN A 42 -13.99 11.03 -3.01
N ASP A 43 -13.42 11.89 -2.16
CA ASP A 43 -12.42 12.93 -2.41
C ASP A 43 -11.05 12.61 -1.78
N CYS A 44 -10.79 11.34 -1.46
CA CYS A 44 -9.58 10.93 -0.78
C CYS A 44 -8.31 11.20 -1.60
N THR A 45 -7.17 11.28 -0.92
CA THR A 45 -5.84 11.28 -1.52
C THR A 45 -5.04 10.08 -1.02
N ALA A 46 -4.55 9.22 -1.93
CA ALA A 46 -3.87 7.98 -1.56
C ALA A 46 -2.55 7.78 -2.31
N TRP A 47 -1.47 7.62 -1.57
CA TRP A 47 -0.19 7.12 -2.05
C TRP A 47 -0.14 5.61 -1.79
N LEU A 48 -0.65 4.84 -2.75
CA LEU A 48 -0.69 3.37 -2.72
C LEU A 48 0.69 2.72 -2.98
N LEU A 49 1.68 3.53 -3.31
CA LEU A 49 3.09 3.21 -3.40
C LEU A 49 3.87 4.21 -2.53
N SER A 50 5.12 3.89 -2.19
CA SER A 50 5.95 4.73 -1.33
C SER A 50 6.03 6.19 -1.81
N MET A 51 5.63 7.13 -0.96
CA MET A 51 5.72 8.58 -1.22
C MET A 51 7.14 9.06 -1.55
N ARG A 52 8.17 8.31 -1.16
CA ARG A 52 9.55 8.65 -1.48
C ARG A 52 9.84 8.59 -2.98
N GLU A 53 9.11 7.74 -3.69
CA GLU A 53 9.45 7.34 -5.07
C GLU A 53 8.30 7.61 -6.05
N HIS A 54 7.09 7.91 -5.56
CA HIS A 54 5.94 8.30 -6.36
C HIS A 54 5.45 9.70 -5.96
N GLU A 55 5.55 10.64 -6.89
CA GLU A 55 5.18 12.04 -6.67
C GLU A 55 3.67 12.28 -6.79
N THR A 56 2.97 11.44 -7.54
CA THR A 56 1.54 11.62 -7.83
C THR A 56 0.68 10.65 -7.02
N PRO A 57 -0.22 11.15 -6.14
CA PRO A 57 -1.20 10.31 -5.47
C PRO A 57 -2.36 9.92 -6.40
N SER A 58 -3.05 8.85 -6.02
CA SER A 58 -4.40 8.55 -6.46
C SER A 58 -5.41 9.52 -5.83
N ILE A 59 -6.30 10.09 -6.66
CA ILE A 59 -7.35 11.04 -6.22
C ILE A 59 -8.73 10.40 -6.35
N GLY A 60 -9.48 10.42 -5.26
CA GLY A 60 -10.81 9.83 -5.14
C GLY A 60 -10.83 8.32 -5.35
N ARG A 61 -12.03 7.72 -5.24
CA ARG A 61 -12.18 6.27 -5.37
C ARG A 61 -11.74 5.71 -6.72
N SER A 62 -12.05 6.42 -7.82
CA SER A 62 -11.63 5.98 -9.15
C SER A 62 -10.11 5.96 -9.29
N GLY A 63 -9.43 7.01 -8.82
CA GLY A 63 -7.96 7.04 -8.83
C GLY A 63 -7.35 5.97 -7.92
N VAL A 64 -8.00 5.64 -6.81
CA VAL A 64 -7.58 4.53 -5.93
C VAL A 64 -7.67 3.18 -6.65
N ILE A 65 -8.77 2.93 -7.38
CA ILE A 65 -8.95 1.72 -8.20
C ILE A 65 -7.83 1.61 -9.25
N GLU A 66 -7.62 2.66 -10.03
CA GLU A 66 -6.60 2.67 -11.08
C GLU A 66 -5.19 2.51 -10.50
N GLY A 67 -4.92 3.18 -9.38
CA GLY A 67 -3.65 3.12 -8.68
C GLY A 67 -3.34 1.72 -8.15
N ILE A 68 -4.32 1.05 -7.54
CA ILE A 68 -4.11 -0.32 -7.04
C ILE A 68 -3.98 -1.31 -8.20
N GLN A 69 -4.78 -1.17 -9.25
CA GLN A 69 -4.69 -2.01 -10.45
C GLN A 69 -3.31 -1.92 -11.11
N THR A 70 -2.71 -0.72 -11.09
CA THR A 70 -1.34 -0.50 -11.58
C THR A 70 -0.31 -1.14 -10.64
N ALA A 71 -0.40 -0.86 -9.33
CA ALA A 71 0.56 -1.34 -8.34
C ALA A 71 0.67 -2.88 -8.27
N ILE A 72 -0.46 -3.59 -8.44
CA ILE A 72 -0.49 -5.05 -8.36
C ILE A 72 0.08 -5.76 -9.58
N GLN A 73 0.33 -5.06 -10.70
CA GLN A 73 1.00 -5.65 -11.86
C GLN A 73 2.44 -6.04 -11.53
N ASP A 74 3.12 -5.20 -10.74
CA ASP A 74 4.52 -5.43 -10.39
C ASP A 74 4.67 -6.31 -9.14
N SER A 75 3.76 -6.17 -8.19
CA SER A 75 3.91 -6.83 -6.89
C SER A 75 2.59 -7.15 -6.21
N GLN A 76 2.54 -8.32 -5.56
CA GLN A 76 1.40 -8.75 -4.76
C GLN A 76 1.83 -9.01 -3.33
N ILE A 77 1.05 -8.52 -2.36
CA ILE A 77 1.25 -8.82 -0.94
C ILE A 77 0.77 -10.24 -0.68
N LYS A 78 1.64 -11.10 -0.18
CA LYS A 78 1.33 -12.49 0.20
C LYS A 78 1.03 -12.64 1.68
N ALA A 79 1.66 -11.84 2.51
CA ALA A 79 1.38 -11.73 3.94
C ALA A 79 1.67 -10.31 4.43
N ARG A 80 0.89 -9.84 5.39
CA ARG A 80 1.10 -8.58 6.09
C ARG A 80 1.04 -8.80 7.59
N ARG A 81 2.07 -8.35 8.30
CA ARG A 81 2.12 -8.35 9.76
C ARG A 81 2.23 -6.92 10.27
N VAL A 82 1.22 -6.46 11.01
CA VAL A 82 1.30 -5.21 11.75
C VAL A 82 2.21 -5.42 12.96
N LEU A 83 3.28 -4.64 13.04
CA LEU A 83 4.25 -4.69 14.14
C LEU A 83 3.83 -3.76 15.28
N LYS A 84 3.40 -2.54 14.94
CA LYS A 84 2.97 -1.51 15.88
C LYS A 84 1.92 -0.60 15.26
N ARG A 85 1.06 -0.03 16.12
CA ARG A 85 0.12 1.05 15.77
C ARG A 85 0.30 2.23 16.71
N PHE A 86 0.13 3.41 16.15
CA PHE A 86 0.08 4.67 16.87
C PHE A 86 -1.17 5.40 16.45
N THR A 87 -1.89 5.96 17.41
CA THR A 87 -3.07 6.78 17.14
C THR A 87 -2.79 8.18 17.65
N ASP A 88 -3.14 9.19 16.87
CA ASP A 88 -2.99 10.58 17.29
C ASP A 88 -3.93 10.94 18.45
N VAL A 89 -3.74 12.15 18.98
CA VAL A 89 -4.51 12.63 20.15
C VAL A 89 -5.99 12.83 19.85
N THR A 90 -6.35 13.05 18.58
CA THR A 90 -7.74 13.22 18.12
C THR A 90 -8.42 11.88 17.86
N GLY A 91 -7.67 10.79 17.72
CA GLY A 91 -8.21 9.47 17.42
C GLY A 91 -8.55 9.27 15.94
N SER A 92 -8.20 10.21 15.07
CA SER A 92 -8.59 10.24 13.65
C SER A 92 -7.47 9.84 12.71
N THR A 93 -6.22 9.82 13.18
CA THR A 93 -5.06 9.39 12.39
C THR A 93 -4.41 8.17 13.02
N ILE A 94 -4.14 7.15 12.20
CA ILE A 94 -3.46 5.93 12.61
C ILE A 94 -2.19 5.76 11.78
N SER A 95 -1.07 5.52 12.46
CA SER A 95 0.17 5.10 11.85
C SER A 95 0.44 3.64 12.16
N CYS A 96 0.79 2.84 11.15
CA CYS A 96 1.07 1.42 11.27
C CYS A 96 2.47 1.10 10.78
N GLU A 97 3.31 0.49 11.61
CA GLU A 97 4.54 -0.17 11.18
C GLU A 97 4.21 -1.60 10.76
N MET A 98 4.65 -2.01 9.58
CA MET A 98 4.30 -3.30 8.98
C MET A 98 5.54 -4.02 8.47
N GLN A 99 5.48 -5.34 8.52
CA GLN A 99 6.38 -6.24 7.82
C GLN A 99 5.54 -7.05 6.83
N ASN A 100 5.82 -6.89 5.55
CA ASN A 100 5.11 -7.53 4.45
C ASN A 100 6.00 -8.59 3.80
N SER A 101 5.37 -9.65 3.31
CA SER A 101 5.96 -10.63 2.38
C SER A 101 5.28 -10.43 1.03
N LEU A 102 6.06 -10.25 -0.03
CA LEU A 102 5.55 -9.95 -1.37
C LEU A 102 5.99 -11.01 -2.38
N THR A 103 5.27 -11.08 -3.49
CA THR A 103 5.76 -11.60 -4.75
C THR A 103 5.93 -10.46 -5.72
N VAL A 104 7.12 -10.28 -6.29
CA VAL A 104 7.45 -9.25 -7.29
C VAL A 104 7.86 -9.97 -8.56
N HIS A 105 7.08 -9.83 -9.64
CA HIS A 105 7.32 -10.55 -10.92
C HIS A 105 7.64 -12.06 -10.73
N GLY A 106 6.90 -12.73 -9.84
CA GLY A 106 7.08 -14.16 -9.53
C GLY A 106 8.22 -14.50 -8.56
N LYS A 107 9.06 -13.54 -8.16
CA LYS A 107 10.11 -13.72 -7.14
C LYS A 107 9.62 -13.33 -5.75
N PRO A 108 10.00 -14.06 -4.69
CA PRO A 108 9.64 -13.67 -3.32
C PRO A 108 10.47 -12.48 -2.84
N LEU A 109 9.85 -11.60 -2.04
CA LEU A 109 10.52 -10.54 -1.30
C LEU A 109 10.01 -10.56 0.15
N ASP A 110 10.86 -11.00 1.08
CA ASP A 110 10.52 -11.12 2.49
C ASP A 110 11.79 -10.91 3.36
N PRO A 111 11.83 -9.90 4.26
CA PRO A 111 10.77 -8.93 4.54
C PRO A 111 10.83 -7.67 3.67
N LEU A 112 9.67 -7.04 3.45
CA LEU A 112 9.55 -5.61 3.11
C LEU A 112 8.97 -4.86 4.31
N TYR A 113 9.71 -3.90 4.85
CA TYR A 113 9.21 -3.02 5.90
C TYR A 113 8.52 -1.80 5.29
N GLU A 114 7.36 -1.46 5.85
CA GLU A 114 6.52 -0.36 5.37
C GLU A 114 5.83 0.32 6.55
N THR A 115 5.67 1.63 6.45
CA THR A 115 4.84 2.41 7.37
C THR A 115 3.67 3.00 6.60
N ALA A 116 2.45 2.79 7.10
CA ALA A 116 1.27 3.49 6.64
C ALA A 116 0.93 4.63 7.60
N VAL A 117 0.51 5.78 7.08
CA VAL A 117 -0.13 6.87 7.83
C VAL A 117 -1.50 7.11 7.20
N VAL A 118 -2.55 6.95 7.99
CA VAL A 118 -3.94 6.90 7.52
C VAL A 118 -4.79 7.87 8.32
N ALA A 119 -5.43 8.83 7.66
CA ALA A 119 -6.39 9.74 8.27
C ALA A 119 -7.82 9.36 7.87
N PHE A 120 -8.74 9.48 8.82
CA PHE A 120 -10.15 9.15 8.66
C PHE A 120 -11.04 10.36 8.91
N ASN A 121 -12.16 10.44 8.20
CA ASN A 121 -13.24 11.37 8.53
C ASN A 121 -14.16 10.82 9.63
N ASP A 122 -15.12 11.63 10.07
CA ASP A 122 -16.07 11.26 11.15
C ASP A 122 -16.97 10.06 10.80
N GLN A 123 -17.07 9.69 9.53
CA GLN A 123 -17.81 8.53 9.05
C GLN A 123 -16.92 7.26 8.98
N GLY A 124 -15.64 7.37 9.31
CA GLY A 124 -14.67 6.28 9.25
C GLY A 124 -14.15 5.98 7.84
N PHE A 125 -14.36 6.86 6.85
CA PHE A 125 -13.73 6.71 5.54
C PHE A 125 -12.34 7.32 5.54
N ILE A 126 -11.42 6.68 4.81
CA ILE A 126 -10.04 7.17 4.66
C ILE A 126 -10.04 8.41 3.76
N THR A 127 -9.55 9.53 4.28
CA THR A 127 -9.35 10.77 3.51
C THR A 127 -7.92 10.89 2.98
N ASP A 128 -6.95 10.41 3.74
CA ASP A 128 -5.53 10.44 3.39
C ASP A 128 -4.90 9.08 3.69
N PHE A 129 -4.21 8.50 2.70
CA PHE A 129 -3.48 7.26 2.85
C PHE A 129 -2.06 7.42 2.33
N LYS A 130 -1.06 7.23 3.19
CA LYS A 130 0.35 7.45 2.83
C LYS A 130 1.17 6.23 3.16
N LEU A 131 1.87 5.67 2.17
CA LEU A 131 2.86 4.63 2.40
C LEU A 131 4.28 5.17 2.35
N TYR A 132 5.10 4.63 3.23
CA TYR A 132 6.53 4.88 3.30
C TYR A 132 7.26 3.55 3.35
N SER A 133 8.06 3.29 2.32
CA SER A 133 8.94 2.12 2.26
C SER A 133 10.15 2.41 1.37
N CYS A 134 11.21 1.62 1.53
CA CYS A 134 12.34 1.60 0.60
C CYS A 134 12.04 0.56 -0.47
N ARG A 135 11.82 0.95 -1.73
CA ARG A 135 11.47 -0.03 -2.78
C ARG A 135 12.67 -0.46 -3.61
N SER A 136 13.89 -0.11 -3.20
CA SER A 136 15.13 -0.56 -3.87
C SER A 136 15.14 -2.08 -4.13
N ALA A 137 14.67 -2.90 -3.18
CA ALA A 137 14.57 -4.35 -3.37
C ALA A 137 13.52 -4.76 -4.42
N ILE A 138 12.37 -4.08 -4.48
CA ILE A 138 11.35 -4.31 -5.51
C ILE A 138 11.93 -3.96 -6.88
N VAL A 139 12.55 -2.79 -6.99
CA VAL A 139 13.15 -2.29 -8.23
C VAL A 139 14.27 -3.20 -8.71
N ALA A 140 15.13 -3.69 -7.81
CA ALA A 140 16.19 -4.64 -8.14
C ALA A 140 15.63 -5.94 -8.74
N ILE A 141 14.54 -6.47 -8.16
CA ILE A 141 13.86 -7.67 -8.69
C ILE A 141 13.23 -7.39 -10.06
N ILE A 142 12.52 -6.27 -10.22
CA ILE A 142 11.93 -5.90 -11.51
C ILE A 142 13.00 -5.83 -12.59
N GLN A 143 14.14 -5.19 -12.31
CA GLN A 143 15.23 -5.08 -13.27
C GLN A 143 15.88 -6.43 -13.58
N ASP A 144 16.08 -7.29 -12.57
CA ASP A 144 16.59 -8.65 -12.78
C ASP A 144 15.69 -9.47 -13.71
N VAL A 145 14.36 -9.35 -13.55
CA VAL A 145 13.40 -10.14 -14.32
C VAL A 145 13.11 -9.54 -15.71
N THR A 146 12.99 -8.23 -15.82
CA THR A 146 12.53 -7.55 -17.05
C THR A 146 13.68 -6.97 -17.88
N GLY A 147 14.86 -6.80 -17.28
CA GLY A 147 15.95 -6.03 -17.87
C GLY A 147 15.74 -4.51 -17.84
N VAL A 148 14.61 -4.04 -17.30
CA VAL A 148 14.24 -2.62 -17.25
C VAL A 148 14.32 -2.08 -15.81
N GLY A 149 15.06 -1.00 -15.60
CA GLY A 149 15.18 -0.39 -14.27
C GLY A 149 16.15 0.79 -14.18
N PRO A 150 16.08 1.58 -13.09
CA PRO A 150 16.93 2.75 -12.90
C PRO A 150 18.42 2.39 -12.73
N TYR A 151 18.76 1.11 -12.51
CA TYR A 151 20.14 0.62 -12.43
C TYR A 151 20.63 -0.04 -13.73
N GLU A 152 19.91 0.08 -14.85
CA GLU A 152 20.29 -0.53 -16.15
C GLU A 152 21.75 -0.25 -16.54
N ARG A 153 22.27 0.92 -16.20
CA ARG A 153 23.63 1.36 -16.55
C ARG A 153 24.77 0.76 -15.69
N HIS A 154 24.47 -0.05 -14.67
CA HIS A 154 25.53 -0.67 -13.84
C HIS A 154 25.93 -2.08 -14.30
N ASN A 155 25.16 -2.72 -15.18
CA ASN A 155 25.46 -4.08 -15.66
C ASN A 155 26.44 -4.14 -16.83
N GLU A 156 26.86 -3.00 -17.39
CA GLU A 156 27.89 -2.95 -18.44
C GLU A 156 29.32 -3.09 -17.89
N CYS A 157 29.53 -2.97 -16.57
CA CYS A 157 30.88 -2.98 -15.99
C CYS A 157 31.42 -4.39 -15.63
N HIS A 158 30.60 -5.43 -15.73
CA HIS A 158 30.99 -6.83 -15.42
C HIS A 158 31.09 -7.74 -16.65
N LYS A 159 31.13 -7.17 -17.86
CA LYS A 159 31.43 -7.91 -19.11
C LYS A 159 32.82 -7.55 -19.66
N LEU A 160 33.85 -7.63 -18.82
CA LEU A 160 35.26 -7.61 -19.23
C LEU A 160 35.95 -8.90 -18.77
#